data_AF-A0A5T3RJN4-F1
#
_entry.id   AF-A0A5T3RJN4-F1
#
_cell.length_a   1.000
_cell.length_b   1.000
_cell.length_c   1.000
_cell.angle_alpha   90.00
_cell.angle_beta   90.00
_cell.angle_gamma   90.00
#
_symmetry.space_group_name_H-M   'P 1'
#
loop_
_entity.id
_entity.type
_entity.pdbx_description
1 polymer ?
#
loop_
_entity_poly.entity_id
_entity_poly.type
_entity_poly.pdbx_seq_one_letter_code
_entity_poly.pdbx_strand_id
1 'polypeptide(L)'
;MFNESRKNKEKIRRKVDLYILSLAILFVFFIFITANIPVCFSSKCEFIGWGKLVKDNMVPFICIILLLYSIFAYYRFKYDTRKTVELPVKIVKLEKINYEHLTFLATYIIPLIT
;
A
#
# COMPACT_ATOMS: atom_id res chain seq x y z
N MET A 1 -23.22 -5.09 22.09
CA MET A 1 -22.84 -6.19 21.17
C MET A 1 -22.90 -5.78 19.69
N PHE A 2 -24.02 -5.26 19.15
CA PHE A 2 -24.16 -4.93 17.72
C PHE A 2 -23.17 -3.85 17.19
N ASN A 3 -22.82 -2.86 18.03
CA ASN A 3 -21.93 -1.76 17.64
C ASN A 3 -20.45 -2.19 17.52
N GLU A 4 -20.03 -3.19 18.30
CA GLU A 4 -18.67 -3.77 18.28
C GLU A 4 -18.39 -4.50 16.95
N SER A 5 -19.36 -5.31 16.48
CA SER A 5 -19.24 -6.03 15.20
C SER A 5 -19.15 -5.08 13.99
N ARG A 6 -19.84 -3.93 14.01
CA ARG A 6 -19.73 -2.93 12.92
C ARG A 6 -18.34 -2.29 12.89
N LYS A 7 -17.83 -1.89 14.05
CA LYS A 7 -16.48 -1.30 14.18
C LYS A 7 -15.39 -2.27 13.70
N ASN A 8 -15.54 -3.57 13.99
CA ASN A 8 -14.59 -4.58 13.51
C ASN A 8 -14.64 -4.76 11.99
N LYS A 9 -15.84 -4.78 11.38
CA LYS A 9 -15.99 -4.86 9.91
C LYS A 9 -15.33 -3.68 9.20
N GLU A 10 -15.47 -2.47 9.73
CA GLU A 10 -14.81 -1.28 9.19
C GLU A 10 -13.29 -1.35 9.31
N LYS A 11 -12.78 -1.82 10.46
CA LYS A 11 -11.34 -2.05 10.67
C LYS A 11 -10.77 -3.06 9.68
N ILE A 12 -11.50 -4.16 9.43
CA ILE A 12 -11.11 -5.18 8.46
C ILE A 12 -11.12 -4.60 7.04
N ARG A 13 -12.18 -3.87 6.64
CA ARG A 13 -12.23 -3.23 5.32
C ARG A 13 -11.07 -2.26 5.10
N ARG A 14 -10.74 -1.42 6.09
CA ARG A 14 -9.59 -0.51 6.02
C ARG A 14 -8.26 -1.27 5.87
N LYS A 15 -8.07 -2.40 6.56
CA LYS A 15 -6.89 -3.25 6.39
C LYS A 15 -6.79 -3.82 4.96
N VAL A 16 -7.90 -4.28 4.41
CA VAL A 16 -7.97 -4.81 3.04
C VAL A 16 -7.66 -3.72 2.02
N ASP A 17 -8.26 -2.53 2.16
CA ASP A 17 -8.02 -1.40 1.27
C ASP A 17 -6.54 -0.95 1.30
N LEU A 18 -5.92 -0.91 2.49
CA LEU A 18 -4.50 -0.59 2.65
C LEU A 18 -3.59 -1.68 2.06
N TYR A 19 -3.95 -2.94 2.20
CA TYR A 19 -3.20 -4.06 1.61
C TYR A 19 -3.22 -3.97 0.08
N ILE A 20 -4.41 -3.79 -0.52
CA ILE A 20 -4.55 -3.63 -1.98
C ILE A 20 -3.82 -2.39 -2.48
N LEU A 21 -3.85 -1.29 -1.71
CA LEU A 21 -3.11 -0.08 -2.04
C LEU A 21 -1.59 -0.34 -2.06
N SER A 22 -1.06 -1.10 -1.10
CA SER A 22 0.37 -1.46 -1.08
C SER A 22 0.79 -2.33 -2.27
N LEU A 23 -0.12 -3.12 -2.82
CA LEU A 23 0.09 -3.95 -4.01
C LEU A 23 -0.04 -3.17 -5.34
N ALA A 24 -0.44 -1.89 -5.32
CA ALA A 24 -0.69 -1.11 -6.53
C ALA A 24 0.51 -1.06 -7.51
N ILE A 25 1.73 -0.88 -6.98
CA ILE A 25 2.95 -0.86 -7.81
C ILE A 25 3.25 -2.23 -8.44
N LEU A 26 2.87 -3.30 -7.77
CA LEU A 26 3.04 -4.66 -8.25
C LEU A 26 2.08 -4.95 -9.42
N PHE A 27 0.85 -4.42 -9.39
CA PHE A 27 -0.06 -4.49 -10.54
C PHE A 27 0.49 -3.75 -11.76
N VAL A 28 1.16 -2.61 -11.56
CA VAL A 28 1.86 -1.89 -12.65
C VAL A 28 2.92 -2.80 -13.27
N PHE A 29 3.76 -3.44 -12.46
CA PHE A 29 4.78 -4.35 -12.98
C PHE A 29 4.20 -5.55 -13.72
N PHE A 30 3.10 -6.13 -13.24
CA PHE A 30 2.43 -7.21 -13.97
C PHE A 30 1.87 -6.76 -15.31
N ILE A 31 1.37 -5.54 -15.43
CA ILE A 31 0.94 -5.00 -16.73
C ILE A 31 2.14 -4.93 -17.68
N PHE A 32 3.30 -4.42 -17.22
CA PHE A 32 4.50 -4.35 -18.06
C PHE A 32 5.04 -5.72 -18.49
N ILE A 33 5.05 -6.71 -17.58
CA ILE A 33 5.62 -8.04 -17.86
C ILE A 33 4.66 -8.88 -18.71
N THR A 34 3.35 -8.81 -18.45
CA THR A 34 2.36 -9.69 -19.07
C THR A 34 1.72 -9.09 -20.32
N ALA A 35 1.90 -7.79 -20.59
CA ALA A 35 1.46 -7.19 -21.85
C ALA A 35 2.28 -7.73 -23.02
N ASN A 36 1.83 -8.84 -23.59
CA ASN A 36 2.31 -9.34 -24.87
C ASN A 36 1.59 -8.56 -25.97
N ILE A 37 2.20 -7.46 -26.40
CA ILE A 37 1.80 -6.76 -27.62
C ILE A 37 2.59 -7.42 -28.75
N PRO A 38 1.98 -8.24 -29.62
CA PRO A 38 2.64 -8.70 -30.83
C PRO A 38 2.80 -7.50 -31.78
N VAL A 39 3.81 -6.66 -31.52
CA VAL A 39 4.20 -5.56 -32.41
C VAL A 39 4.89 -6.17 -33.62
N CYS A 40 4.09 -6.44 -34.63
CA CYS A 40 4.54 -6.98 -35.89
C CYS A 40 4.89 -5.78 -36.79
N PHE A 41 6.17 -5.39 -36.84
CA PHE A 41 6.70 -4.24 -37.59
C PHE A 41 6.86 -4.53 -39.10
N SER A 42 5.85 -5.11 -39.74
CA SER A 42 5.89 -5.43 -41.18
C SER A 42 4.68 -4.89 -41.92
N SER A 43 4.85 -4.60 -43.21
CA SER A 43 3.89 -3.92 -44.09
C SER A 43 2.61 -4.73 -44.41
N LYS A 44 2.48 -5.94 -43.86
CA LYS A 44 1.32 -6.85 -44.03
C LYS A 44 0.67 -7.26 -42.71
N CYS A 45 0.84 -6.46 -41.66
CA CYS A 45 0.28 -6.77 -40.35
C CYS A 45 -1.12 -6.18 -40.21
N GLU A 46 -2.15 -7.03 -40.37
CA GLU A 46 -3.51 -6.68 -40.01
C GLU A 46 -3.66 -6.60 -38.49
N PHE A 47 -4.42 -5.61 -38.02
CA PHE A 47 -4.74 -5.47 -36.61
C PHE A 47 -5.46 -6.74 -36.14
N ILE A 48 -4.77 -7.56 -35.33
CA ILE A 48 -5.34 -8.70 -34.62
C ILE A 48 -6.40 -8.12 -33.68
N GLY A 49 -7.65 -8.11 -34.12
CA GLY A 49 -8.75 -7.36 -33.51
C GLY A 49 -8.83 -7.43 -31.98
N TRP A 50 -9.41 -6.39 -31.37
CA TRP A 50 -9.57 -6.22 -29.92
C TRP A 50 -10.00 -7.49 -29.18
N GLY A 51 -10.83 -8.34 -29.79
CA GLY A 51 -11.29 -9.60 -29.20
C GLY A 51 -10.21 -10.66 -28.99
N LYS A 52 -9.17 -10.72 -29.83
CA LYS A 52 -8.06 -11.68 -29.65
C LYS A 52 -7.02 -11.14 -28.67
N LEU A 53 -6.79 -9.81 -28.66
CA LEU A 53 -5.98 -9.13 -27.65
C LEU A 53 -6.53 -9.32 -26.23
N VAL A 54 -7.86 -9.20 -26.03
CA VAL A 54 -8.50 -9.37 -24.71
C VAL A 54 -8.45 -10.82 -24.23
N LYS A 55 -8.60 -11.81 -25.12
CA LYS A 55 -8.51 -13.23 -24.75
C LYS A 55 -7.09 -13.66 -24.37
N ASP A 56 -6.08 -13.17 -25.09
CA ASP A 56 -4.68 -13.50 -24.80
C ASP A 56 -4.13 -12.76 -23.58
N ASN A 57 -4.64 -11.56 -23.30
CA ASN A 57 -4.17 -10.68 -22.24
C ASN A 57 -5.19 -10.50 -21.10
N MET A 58 -5.80 -11.60 -20.63
CA MET A 58 -6.76 -11.57 -19.52
C MET A 58 -6.12 -11.07 -18.21
N VAL A 59 -4.87 -11.45 -17.96
CA VAL A 59 -4.13 -11.09 -16.74
C VAL A 59 -3.89 -9.57 -16.59
N PRO A 60 -3.35 -8.85 -17.59
CA PRO A 60 -3.16 -7.41 -17.47
C PRO A 60 -4.50 -6.66 -17.40
N PHE A 61 -5.58 -7.18 -18.00
CA PHE A 61 -6.91 -6.58 -17.86
C PHE A 61 -7.41 -6.61 -16.40
N ILE A 62 -7.26 -7.75 -15.72
CA ILE A 62 -7.59 -7.88 -14.29
C ILE A 62 -6.69 -6.95 -13.45
N CYS A 63 -5.40 -6.85 -13.79
CA CYS A 63 -4.48 -5.95 -13.11
C CYS A 63 -4.90 -4.47 -13.26
N ILE A 64 -5.38 -4.06 -14.44
CA ILE A 64 -5.89 -2.70 -14.68
C ILE A 64 -7.12 -2.44 -13.79
N ILE A 65 -8.06 -3.38 -13.69
CA ILE A 65 -9.24 -3.22 -12.83
C ILE A 65 -8.82 -3.08 -11.35
N LEU A 66 -7.91 -3.92 -10.88
CA LEU A 66 -7.38 -3.86 -9.51
C LEU A 66 -6.62 -2.56 -9.24
N LEU A 67 -5.93 -2.03 -10.25
CA LEU A 67 -5.23 -0.76 -10.18
C LEU A 67 -6.21 0.42 -10.10
N LEU A 68 -7.32 0.39 -10.83
CA LEU A 68 -8.40 1.39 -10.67
C LEU A 68 -9.02 1.31 -9.27
N TYR A 69 -9.22 0.10 -8.73
CA TYR A 69 -9.71 -0.07 -7.36
C TYR A 69 -8.71 0.49 -6.33
N SER A 70 -7.41 0.28 -6.51
CA SER A 70 -6.40 0.80 -5.58
C SER A 70 -6.35 2.33 -5.58
N ILE A 71 -6.59 2.98 -6.72
CA ILE A 71 -6.75 4.44 -6.81
C ILE A 71 -7.97 4.90 -6.00
N PHE A 72 -9.11 4.20 -6.11
CA PHE A 72 -10.28 4.51 -5.29
C PHE A 72 -9.99 4.36 -3.79
N ALA A 73 -9.31 3.27 -3.40
CA ALA A 73 -8.86 3.05 -2.02
C ALA A 73 -7.91 4.15 -1.53
N TYR A 74 -7.02 4.66 -2.40
CA TYR A 74 -6.14 5.79 -2.10
C TYR A 74 -6.92 7.07 -1.78
N TYR A 75 -7.90 7.43 -2.61
CA TYR A 75 -8.72 8.62 -2.34
C TYR A 75 -9.48 8.50 -1.02
N ARG A 76 -10.02 7.32 -0.72
CA ARG A 76 -10.71 7.04 0.54
C ARG A 76 -9.76 7.15 1.74
N PHE A 77 -8.58 6.55 1.64
CA PHE A 77 -7.55 6.64 2.69
C PHE A 77 -7.08 8.08 2.90
N LYS A 78 -6.88 8.84 1.82
CA LYS A 78 -6.52 10.26 1.88
C LYS A 78 -7.60 11.09 2.58
N TYR A 79 -8.87 10.80 2.32
CA TYR A 79 -10.00 11.43 3.01
C TYR A 79 -10.04 11.08 4.50
N ASP A 80 -9.80 9.82 4.85
CA ASP A 80 -9.75 9.36 6.25
C ASP A 80 -8.57 9.98 7.02
N THR A 81 -7.38 10.03 6.43
CA THR A 81 -6.18 10.63 7.06
C THR A 81 -6.36 12.13 7.28
N ARG A 82 -7.05 12.85 6.38
CA ARG A 82 -7.41 14.26 6.57
C ARG A 82 -8.35 14.49 7.76
N LYS A 83 -9.16 13.50 8.15
CA LYS A 83 -9.96 13.55 9.39
C LYS A 83 -9.14 13.21 10.63
N THR A 84 -8.02 12.51 10.47
CA THR A 84 -7.26 11.90 11.57
C THR A 84 -5.99 12.70 11.93
N VAL A 85 -5.87 13.96 11.53
CA VAL A 85 -4.71 14.80 11.92
C VAL A 85 -4.67 15.04 13.44
N GLU A 86 -5.77 14.75 14.14
CA GLU A 86 -5.82 14.59 15.59
C GLU A 86 -5.50 13.14 16.00
N LEU A 87 -4.36 12.56 15.61
CA LEU A 87 -3.91 11.31 16.25
C LEU A 87 -3.61 11.68 17.71
N PRO A 88 -4.45 11.34 18.71
CA PRO A 88 -4.07 11.57 20.08
C PRO A 88 -3.02 10.49 20.35
N VAL A 89 -1.75 10.88 20.45
CA VAL A 89 -0.71 10.01 20.95
C VAL A 89 -1.08 9.71 22.40
N LYS A 90 -1.85 8.64 22.59
CA LYS A 90 -2.17 8.14 23.91
C LYS A 90 -0.85 7.64 24.46
N ILE A 91 -0.27 8.36 25.41
CA ILE A 91 0.89 7.90 26.17
C ILE A 91 0.40 6.67 26.94
N VAL A 92 0.61 5.48 26.36
CA VAL A 92 0.10 4.22 26.92
C VAL A 92 0.89 3.85 28.17
N LYS A 93 2.16 4.27 28.27
CA LYS A 93 3.03 4.07 29.43
C LYS A 93 4.04 5.20 29.55
N LEU A 94 4.10 5.83 30.72
CA LEU A 94 5.25 6.58 31.18
C LEU A 94 6.18 5.57 31.84
N GLU A 95 7.14 5.05 31.10
CA GLU A 95 8.19 4.23 31.67
C GLU A 95 9.27 5.18 32.22
N LYS A 96 9.48 5.15 33.54
CA LYS A 96 10.57 5.89 34.18
C LYS A 96 11.88 5.15 33.86
N ILE A 97 12.38 5.31 32.64
CA ILE A 97 13.77 4.99 32.37
C ILE A 97 14.59 5.90 33.29
N ASN A 98 15.43 5.30 34.12
CA ASN A 98 16.21 6.01 35.12
C ASN A 98 17.34 6.75 34.41
N TYR A 99 17.00 7.91 33.82
CA TYR A 99 17.91 8.73 33.03
C TYR A 99 19.14 9.10 33.84
N GLU A 100 19.08 9.21 35.17
CA GLU A 100 20.26 9.43 36.00
C GLU A 100 21.35 8.38 35.71
N HIS A 101 21.03 7.09 35.79
CA HIS A 101 22.02 6.03 35.55
C HIS A 101 22.43 5.88 34.09
N LEU A 102 21.53 6.11 33.13
CA LEU A 102 21.87 6.02 31.70
C LEU A 102 22.71 7.22 31.24
N THR A 103 22.44 8.40 31.79
CA THR A 103 23.22 9.61 31.52
C THR A 103 24.57 9.53 32.21
N PHE A 104 24.65 8.98 33.44
CA PHE A 104 25.92 8.64 34.09
C PHE A 104 26.78 7.72 33.23
N LEU A 105 26.18 6.67 32.65
CA LEU A 105 26.89 5.75 31.75
C LEU A 105 27.36 6.48 30.48
N ALA A 106 26.50 7.28 29.86
CA ALA A 106 26.83 8.02 28.65
C ALA A 106 27.95 9.06 28.88
N THR A 107 27.88 9.84 29.95
CA THR A 107 28.92 10.82 30.31
C THR A 107 30.22 10.19 30.78
N TYR A 108 30.20 8.92 31.20
CA TYR A 108 31.41 8.20 31.59
C TYR A 108 32.07 7.46 30.41
N ILE A 109 31.28 6.82 29.55
CA ILE A 109 31.81 6.02 28.43
C ILE A 109 32.32 6.92 27.30
N ILE A 110 31.57 7.96 26.92
CA ILE A 110 31.89 8.83 25.77
C ILE A 110 33.28 9.50 25.89
N PRO A 111 33.68 10.08 27.04
CA PRO A 111 35.01 10.68 27.18
C PRO A 111 36.13 9.66 27.44
N LEU A 112 35.84 8.37 27.67
CA LEU A 112 36.88 7.34 27.84
C LEU A 112 37.30 6.69 26.52
N ILE A 113 36.42 6.72 25.50
CA ILE A 113 36.69 6.19 24.16
C ILE A 113 37.27 7.24 23.18
N THR A 114 37.37 8.50 23.61
CA THR A 114 38.01 9.59 22.85
C THR A 114 39.39 9.84 23.43
#